data_AF-A0A831LE32-F1
#
_entry.id   AF-A0A831LE32-F1
#
_cell.length_a   1.000
_cell.length_b   1.000
_cell.length_c   1.000
_cell.angle_alpha   90.00
_cell.angle_beta   90.00
_cell.angle_gamma   90.00
#
_symmetry.space_group_name_H-M   'P 1'
#
loop_
_entity.id
_entity.type
_entity.pdbx_description
1 polymer ?
#
loop_
_entity_poly.entity_id
_entity_poly.type
_entity_poly.pdbx_seq_one_letter_code
_entity_poly.pdbx_strand_id
1 'polypeptide(L)'
;MSRRMDFNEDGVLSIDFLAGFTIFMIALIMVISMLPGILAGIQSEAIDYDAVAYRTSVILVEDPGWPANPPWNQMDEIHKADIERMGLALSKDTPNILSRGKIDLFFDNGAAFTMTPDDYRRKVIFGDIPYLYNFSLRIEGEDPLFKGQEIPESSYGYQRRLVKVKNESFGHIDFSDGRYSTNTEARNGSEVTPYEASFFVDIDYGELYDRSISPAYRIDPRSDMLTFDMEKMLSDLDRVQLGDNGMKLEKVRLYKIQDGGSAQMLPYNWSDWNNETYIFYHGTEANYKASKLLDSSVFPITIKNETYFKMDLIPALPFSDEMTSGLRVNFTFSYNWTGANLDPGYTYLSGTHQYNYDVINVDQPYLVDGVMEVAIW
;
A
#
# COMPACT_ATOMS: atom_id res chain seq x y z
N MET A 1 -4.79 -96.20 65.77
CA MET A 1 -5.59 -95.95 64.55
C MET A 1 -5.76 -94.44 64.45
N SER A 2 -5.15 -93.82 63.45
CA SER A 2 -4.97 -92.37 63.32
C SER A 2 -6.27 -91.66 62.96
N ARG A 3 -6.63 -90.60 63.68
CA ARG A 3 -7.79 -89.75 63.40
C ARG A 3 -7.29 -88.52 62.64
N ARG A 4 -7.47 -88.52 61.31
CA ARG A 4 -7.19 -87.38 60.44
C ARG A 4 -8.27 -86.32 60.70
N MET A 5 -7.88 -85.12 61.14
CA MET A 5 -8.74 -83.94 61.11
C MET A 5 -8.66 -83.36 59.71
N ASP A 6 -9.76 -83.44 58.96
CA ASP A 6 -9.92 -82.68 57.73
C ASP A 6 -10.16 -81.22 58.13
N PHE A 7 -9.21 -80.35 57.80
CA PHE A 7 -9.40 -78.91 57.91
C PHE A 7 -10.30 -78.44 56.77
N ASN A 8 -11.27 -77.60 57.12
CA ASN A 8 -12.37 -77.14 56.27
C ASN A 8 -11.84 -76.17 55.19
N GLU A 9 -11.44 -76.69 54.02
CA GLU A 9 -10.88 -75.90 52.90
C GLU A 9 -11.86 -74.86 52.33
N ASP A 10 -13.17 -75.07 52.45
CA ASP A 10 -14.22 -74.15 51.97
C ASP A 10 -14.27 -72.80 52.73
N GLY A 11 -13.85 -72.80 54.01
CA GLY A 11 -13.76 -71.57 54.82
C GLY A 11 -12.58 -70.68 54.43
N VAL A 12 -11.50 -71.28 53.93
CA VAL A 12 -10.31 -70.56 53.47
C VAL A 12 -10.56 -69.94 52.10
N LEU A 13 -11.24 -70.67 51.20
CA LEU A 13 -11.57 -70.22 49.85
C LEU A 13 -12.53 -69.02 49.84
N SER A 14 -13.45 -68.94 50.81
CA SER A 14 -14.36 -67.80 50.99
C SER A 14 -13.70 -66.58 51.63
N ILE A 15 -12.73 -66.76 52.53
CA ILE A 15 -11.95 -65.67 53.14
C ILE A 15 -10.99 -65.04 52.14
N ASP A 16 -10.30 -65.85 51.33
CA ASP A 16 -9.37 -65.35 50.32
C ASP A 16 -10.09 -64.60 49.19
N PHE A 17 -11.29 -65.06 48.80
CA PHE A 17 -12.15 -64.32 47.87
C PHE A 17 -12.62 -62.99 48.44
N LEU A 18 -13.07 -62.96 49.71
CA LEU A 18 -13.51 -61.73 50.36
C LEU A 18 -12.36 -60.72 50.50
N ALA A 19 -11.18 -61.19 50.90
CA ALA A 19 -9.99 -60.35 51.02
C ALA A 19 -9.56 -59.81 49.65
N GLY A 20 -9.51 -60.67 48.62
CA GLY A 20 -9.18 -60.27 47.25
C GLY A 20 -10.18 -59.26 46.67
N PHE A 21 -11.48 -59.49 46.90
CA PHE A 21 -12.53 -58.56 46.45
C PHE A 21 -12.46 -57.22 47.18
N THR A 22 -12.13 -57.21 48.48
CA THR A 22 -11.97 -55.98 49.25
C THR A 22 -10.77 -55.17 48.78
N ILE A 23 -9.63 -55.82 48.53
CA ILE A 23 -8.44 -55.18 47.97
C ILE A 23 -8.74 -54.61 46.59
N PHE A 24 -9.45 -55.36 45.75
CA PHE A 24 -9.89 -54.91 44.43
C PHE A 24 -10.80 -53.67 44.52
N MET A 25 -11.79 -53.67 45.41
CA MET A 25 -12.71 -52.54 45.59
C MET A 25 -11.99 -51.29 46.11
N ILE A 26 -11.05 -51.43 47.05
CA ILE A 26 -10.25 -50.30 47.55
C ILE A 26 -9.36 -49.74 46.44
N ALA A 27 -8.72 -50.60 45.65
CA ALA A 27 -7.91 -50.18 44.50
C ALA A 27 -8.77 -49.47 43.44
N LEU A 28 -9.96 -49.99 43.13
CA LEU A 28 -10.89 -49.39 42.19
C LEU A 28 -11.36 -48.01 42.66
N ILE A 29 -11.70 -47.86 43.95
CA ILE A 29 -12.09 -46.57 44.54
C ILE A 29 -10.93 -45.58 44.46
N MET A 30 -9.69 -46.01 44.69
CA MET A 30 -8.50 -45.16 44.55
C MET A 30 -8.26 -44.71 43.11
N VAL A 31 -8.48 -45.59 42.12
CA VAL A 31 -8.37 -45.22 40.69
C VAL A 31 -9.47 -44.24 40.31
N ILE A 32 -10.71 -44.48 40.75
CA ILE A 32 -11.85 -43.59 40.44
C ILE A 32 -11.69 -42.23 41.12
N SER A 33 -11.10 -42.15 42.32
CA SER A 33 -10.86 -40.88 43.00
C SER A 33 -9.71 -40.07 42.38
N MET A 34 -8.85 -40.69 41.58
CA MET A 34 -7.79 -40.03 40.80
C MET A 34 -8.27 -39.53 39.42
N LEU A 35 -9.39 -40.04 38.88
CA LEU A 35 -9.96 -39.58 37.60
C LEU A 35 -10.26 -38.06 37.58
N PRO A 36 -10.84 -37.44 38.62
CA PRO A 36 -11.04 -35.99 38.65
C PRO A 36 -9.72 -35.19 38.57
N GLY A 37 -8.63 -35.72 39.13
CA GLY A 37 -7.32 -35.06 39.11
C GLY A 37 -6.69 -35.02 37.71
N ILE A 38 -6.99 -36.00 36.86
CA ILE A 38 -6.58 -36.03 35.44
C ILE A 38 -7.41 -35.04 34.61
N LEU A 39 -8.69 -34.88 34.95
CA LEU A 39 -9.59 -33.95 34.25
C LEU A 39 -9.45 -32.49 34.71
N ALA A 40 -8.94 -32.24 35.92
CA ALA A 40 -8.69 -30.90 36.45
C ALA A 40 -7.62 -30.13 35.66
N GLY A 41 -6.73 -30.82 34.94
CA GLY A 41 -5.77 -30.22 34.00
C GLY A 41 -6.33 -29.93 32.60
N ILE A 42 -7.59 -30.30 32.32
CA ILE A 42 -8.31 -30.01 31.06
C ILE A 42 -9.27 -28.81 31.27
N GLN A 43 -9.09 -28.03 32.34
CA GLN A 43 -9.58 -26.66 32.29
C GLN A 43 -8.82 -25.97 31.16
N SER A 44 -9.49 -25.88 30.00
CA SER A 44 -9.19 -24.92 28.94
C SER A 44 -8.67 -23.66 29.62
N GLU A 45 -7.41 -23.27 29.38
CA GLU A 45 -7.07 -21.88 29.58
C GLU A 45 -8.18 -21.08 28.89
N ALA A 46 -8.87 -20.24 29.63
CA ALA A 46 -9.78 -19.29 29.03
C ALA A 46 -8.87 -18.44 28.12
N ILE A 47 -8.99 -18.63 26.82
CA ILE A 47 -8.16 -17.91 25.85
C ILE A 47 -8.42 -16.43 26.09
N ASP A 48 -7.38 -15.70 26.51
CA ASP A 48 -7.47 -14.27 26.76
C ASP A 48 -7.50 -13.54 25.41
N TYR A 49 -8.69 -13.45 24.83
CA TYR A 49 -8.91 -12.76 23.57
C TYR A 49 -8.53 -11.28 23.65
N ASP A 50 -8.64 -10.64 24.82
CA ASP A 50 -8.28 -9.24 25.01
C ASP A 50 -6.77 -9.04 24.87
N ALA A 51 -5.96 -9.95 25.43
CA ALA A 51 -4.51 -9.92 25.23
C ALA A 51 -4.12 -10.10 23.75
N VAL A 52 -4.84 -10.95 23.02
CA VAL A 52 -4.63 -11.14 21.57
C VAL A 52 -5.05 -9.90 20.77
N ALA A 53 -6.20 -9.30 21.09
CA ALA A 53 -6.67 -8.06 20.45
C ALA A 53 -5.70 -6.90 20.75
N TYR A 54 -5.21 -6.80 21.97
CA TYR A 54 -4.23 -5.78 22.37
C TYR A 54 -2.94 -5.88 21.56
N ARG A 55 -2.26 -7.04 21.53
CA ARG A 55 -1.01 -7.20 20.77
C ARG A 55 -1.21 -6.95 19.28
N THR A 56 -2.34 -7.40 18.74
CA THR A 56 -2.67 -7.24 17.33
C THR A 56 -2.87 -5.76 17.00
N SER A 57 -3.55 -5.02 17.87
CA SER A 57 -3.70 -3.57 17.70
C SER A 57 -2.37 -2.82 17.76
N VAL A 58 -1.44 -3.24 18.62
CA VAL A 58 -0.08 -2.65 18.70
C VAL A 58 0.65 -2.86 17.38
N ILE A 59 0.64 -4.09 16.87
CA ILE A 59 1.30 -4.44 15.60
C ILE A 59 0.73 -3.59 14.45
N LEU A 60 -0.59 -3.46 14.38
CA LEU A 60 -1.21 -2.71 13.29
C LEU A 60 -0.88 -1.22 13.34
N VAL A 61 -0.82 -0.59 14.52
CA VAL A 61 -0.68 0.88 14.59
C VAL A 61 0.72 1.40 14.93
N GLU A 62 1.59 0.58 15.53
CA GLU A 62 2.93 1.00 15.97
C GLU A 62 4.05 0.37 15.15
N ASP A 63 3.81 -0.79 14.53
CA ASP A 63 4.81 -1.49 13.73
C ASP A 63 4.65 -1.14 12.24
N PRO A 64 5.75 -0.89 11.50
CA PRO A 64 5.68 -0.64 10.05
C PRO A 64 5.60 -1.92 9.21
N GLY A 65 5.64 -3.09 9.84
CA GLY A 65 5.72 -4.40 9.22
C GLY A 65 7.15 -4.85 8.93
N TRP A 66 7.26 -6.09 8.46
CA TRP A 66 8.50 -6.74 8.07
C TRP A 66 8.27 -7.68 6.88
N PRO A 67 9.16 -7.69 5.87
CA PRO A 67 10.46 -7.00 5.82
C PRO A 67 10.37 -5.48 5.64
N ALA A 68 11.47 -4.79 5.94
CA ALA A 68 11.58 -3.34 5.82
C ALA A 68 12.10 -2.89 4.44
N ASN A 69 12.81 -3.77 3.70
CA ASN A 69 13.31 -3.47 2.37
C ASN A 69 13.33 -4.74 1.47
N PRO A 70 12.55 -4.78 0.38
CA PRO A 70 11.42 -3.88 0.14
C PRO A 70 10.39 -4.03 1.29
N PRO A 71 9.67 -2.95 1.67
CA PRO A 71 8.63 -3.05 2.67
C PRO A 71 7.54 -4.03 2.24
N TRP A 72 6.86 -4.65 3.22
CA TRP A 72 5.88 -5.72 2.93
C TRP A 72 4.78 -5.32 1.93
N ASN A 73 4.41 -4.04 1.86
CA ASN A 73 3.38 -3.52 0.95
C ASN A 73 3.88 -3.30 -0.49
N GLN A 74 5.13 -3.64 -0.77
CA GLN A 74 5.75 -3.66 -2.10
C GLN A 74 6.15 -5.07 -2.54
N MET A 75 5.78 -6.09 -1.75
CA MET A 75 6.02 -7.47 -2.14
C MET A 75 4.98 -7.92 -3.16
N ASP A 76 5.43 -8.68 -4.15
CA ASP A 76 4.54 -9.34 -5.11
C ASP A 76 3.91 -10.62 -4.52
N GLU A 77 2.99 -11.24 -5.26
CA GLU A 77 2.32 -12.47 -4.82
C GLU A 77 3.30 -13.66 -4.68
N ILE A 78 4.43 -13.66 -5.40
CA ILE A 78 5.43 -14.74 -5.35
C ILE A 78 6.23 -14.67 -4.04
N HIS A 79 6.56 -13.46 -3.59
CA HIS A 79 7.31 -13.18 -2.36
C HIS A 79 6.41 -12.92 -1.15
N LYS A 80 5.09 -13.10 -1.30
CA LYS A 80 4.10 -13.00 -0.21
C LYS A 80 4.42 -13.90 0.99
N ALA A 81 5.13 -15.01 0.79
CA ALA A 81 5.57 -15.91 1.85
C ALA A 81 6.66 -15.29 2.74
N ASP A 82 7.42 -14.33 2.22
CA ASP A 82 8.52 -13.66 2.92
C ASP A 82 8.02 -12.55 3.86
N ILE A 83 6.73 -12.18 3.77
CA ILE A 83 6.10 -11.25 4.69
C ILE A 83 5.94 -11.93 6.04
N GLU A 84 6.71 -11.48 7.02
CA GLU A 84 6.64 -11.98 8.39
C GLU A 84 5.58 -11.23 9.20
N ARG A 85 5.43 -9.92 8.97
CA ARG A 85 4.53 -9.08 9.76
C ARG A 85 3.93 -7.94 8.95
N MET A 86 2.61 -7.78 9.05
CA MET A 86 1.90 -6.67 8.40
C MET A 86 1.53 -5.61 9.45
N GLY A 87 2.34 -4.56 9.53
CA GLY A 87 2.07 -3.38 10.33
C GLY A 87 1.75 -2.19 9.44
N LEU A 88 0.83 -1.32 9.86
CA LEU A 88 0.32 -0.20 9.04
C LEU A 88 1.03 1.11 9.34
N ALA A 89 1.85 1.18 10.40
CA ALA A 89 2.59 2.40 10.72
C ALA A 89 3.52 2.79 9.57
N LEU A 90 3.72 4.10 9.38
CA LEU A 90 4.63 4.63 8.37
C LEU A 90 6.06 4.15 8.63
N SER A 91 6.54 4.32 9.86
CA SER A 91 7.88 3.96 10.31
C SER A 91 7.88 3.61 11.80
N LYS A 92 8.99 3.06 12.30
CA LYS A 92 9.18 2.81 13.74
C LYS A 92 9.23 4.08 14.58
N ASP A 93 9.59 5.21 13.96
CA ASP A 93 9.75 6.51 14.64
C ASP A 93 8.43 7.30 14.69
N THR A 94 7.38 6.80 14.04
CA THR A 94 6.07 7.46 13.95
C THR A 94 4.93 6.50 14.34
N PRO A 95 4.90 6.03 15.60
CA PRO A 95 3.82 5.16 16.07
C PRO A 95 2.47 5.89 16.00
N ASN A 96 1.41 5.15 15.69
CA ASN A 96 0.05 5.64 15.46
C ASN A 96 -0.12 6.55 14.23
N ILE A 97 0.90 6.70 13.38
CA ILE A 97 0.77 7.37 12.07
C ILE A 97 0.84 6.30 10.99
N LEU A 98 -0.28 6.05 10.31
CA LEU A 98 -0.45 4.99 9.35
C LEU A 98 -0.17 5.48 7.93
N SER A 99 0.37 4.58 7.09
CA SER A 99 0.59 4.81 5.66
C SER A 99 -0.67 4.48 4.85
N ARG A 100 -1.08 5.38 3.97
CA ARG A 100 -2.22 5.19 3.06
C ARG A 100 -2.06 3.94 2.20
N GLY A 101 -0.94 3.80 1.48
CA GLY A 101 -0.69 2.63 0.64
C GLY A 101 -0.71 1.29 1.38
N LYS A 102 -0.31 1.27 2.67
CA LYS A 102 -0.42 0.05 3.51
C LYS A 102 -1.87 -0.26 3.88
N ILE A 103 -2.67 0.76 4.20
CA ILE A 103 -4.09 0.62 4.50
C ILE A 103 -4.83 0.06 3.29
N ASP A 104 -4.64 0.68 2.12
CA ASP A 104 -5.34 0.30 0.89
C ASP A 104 -5.03 -1.16 0.52
N LEU A 105 -3.75 -1.55 0.60
CA LEU A 105 -3.36 -2.93 0.36
C LEU A 105 -3.94 -3.90 1.41
N PHE A 106 -3.93 -3.52 2.69
CA PHE A 106 -4.43 -4.36 3.77
C PHE A 106 -5.94 -4.60 3.72
N PHE A 107 -6.73 -3.58 3.38
CA PHE A 107 -8.20 -3.64 3.45
C PHE A 107 -8.85 -4.00 2.12
N ASP A 108 -8.30 -3.60 0.97
CA ASP A 108 -8.98 -3.82 -0.30
C ASP A 108 -8.51 -5.07 -1.05
N ASN A 109 -7.25 -5.54 -0.88
CA ASN A 109 -6.66 -6.73 -1.54
C ASN A 109 -7.11 -6.97 -3.00
N GLY A 110 -6.26 -6.66 -3.97
CA GLY A 110 -6.58 -6.87 -5.39
C GLY A 110 -6.39 -8.32 -5.88
N ALA A 111 -6.88 -8.61 -7.09
CA ALA A 111 -6.62 -9.91 -7.76
C ALA A 111 -5.12 -10.18 -8.03
N ALA A 112 -4.29 -9.13 -8.04
CA ALA A 112 -2.85 -9.22 -8.24
C ALA A 112 -2.05 -9.50 -6.95
N PHE A 113 -2.65 -9.23 -5.78
CA PHE A 113 -2.04 -9.49 -4.47
C PHE A 113 -3.15 -9.70 -3.44
N THR A 114 -3.36 -10.95 -3.01
CA THR A 114 -4.52 -11.32 -2.17
C THR A 114 -4.08 -11.96 -0.86
N MET A 115 -4.32 -11.31 0.28
CA MET A 115 -4.15 -11.93 1.59
C MET A 115 -5.33 -12.84 1.96
N THR A 116 -5.03 -14.09 2.33
CA THR A 116 -6.03 -15.05 2.82
C THR A 116 -6.27 -14.88 4.32
N PRO A 117 -7.37 -15.39 4.88
CA PRO A 117 -7.58 -15.37 6.34
C PRO A 117 -6.42 -16.00 7.15
N ASP A 118 -5.77 -17.01 6.60
CA ASP A 118 -4.60 -17.64 7.23
C ASP A 118 -3.34 -16.77 7.15
N ASP A 119 -3.24 -15.88 6.17
CA ASP A 119 -2.17 -14.88 6.13
C ASP A 119 -2.32 -13.86 7.27
N TYR A 120 -3.52 -13.34 7.50
CA TYR A 120 -3.76 -12.44 8.65
C TYR A 120 -3.51 -13.14 9.99
N ARG A 121 -3.97 -14.39 10.16
CA ARG A 121 -3.71 -15.15 11.38
C ARG A 121 -2.22 -15.29 11.68
N ARG A 122 -1.42 -15.59 10.66
CA ARG A 122 0.03 -15.81 10.82
C ARG A 122 0.86 -14.53 10.91
N LYS A 123 0.49 -13.49 10.15
CA LYS A 123 1.30 -12.28 9.95
C LYS A 123 0.86 -11.06 10.75
N VAL A 124 -0.32 -11.12 11.39
CA VAL A 124 -0.90 -10.01 12.16
C VAL A 124 -1.28 -10.45 13.57
N ILE A 125 -2.02 -11.55 13.69
CA ILE A 125 -2.57 -12.00 14.99
C ILE A 125 -1.54 -12.82 15.78
N PHE A 126 -0.66 -13.54 15.08
CA PHE A 126 0.35 -14.45 15.64
C PHE A 126 -0.30 -15.47 16.59
N GLY A 127 -1.30 -16.21 16.10
CA GLY A 127 -2.03 -17.20 16.86
C GLY A 127 -1.73 -18.63 16.42
N ASP A 128 -1.51 -19.53 17.39
CA ASP A 128 -1.35 -20.97 17.15
C ASP A 128 -2.70 -21.71 16.96
N ILE A 129 -3.81 -21.01 17.23
CA ILE A 129 -5.18 -21.48 17.07
C ILE A 129 -5.91 -20.63 16.02
N PRO A 130 -6.93 -21.17 15.33
CA PRO A 130 -7.59 -20.49 14.22
C PRO A 130 -8.58 -19.42 14.70
N TYR A 131 -8.06 -18.33 15.26
CA TYR A 131 -8.86 -17.17 15.66
C TYR A 131 -9.73 -16.66 14.51
N LEU A 132 -10.95 -16.27 14.85
CA LEU A 132 -11.79 -15.40 14.05
C LEU A 132 -11.50 -13.95 14.47
N TYR A 133 -11.68 -13.04 13.53
CA TYR A 133 -11.25 -11.65 13.73
C TYR A 133 -12.09 -10.67 12.92
N ASN A 134 -12.10 -9.44 13.39
CA ASN A 134 -12.54 -8.27 12.63
C ASN A 134 -11.54 -7.14 12.88
N PHE A 135 -11.01 -6.59 11.79
CA PHE A 135 -10.27 -5.34 11.79
C PHE A 135 -11.16 -4.29 11.17
N SER A 136 -11.33 -3.15 11.84
CA SER A 136 -12.01 -1.99 11.28
C SER A 136 -11.14 -0.75 11.38
N LEU A 137 -11.20 0.09 10.35
CA LEU A 137 -10.56 1.40 10.33
C LEU A 137 -11.58 2.44 9.89
N ARG A 138 -11.78 3.46 10.71
CA ARG A 138 -12.60 4.63 10.38
C ARG A 138 -11.67 5.81 10.20
N ILE A 139 -11.69 6.43 9.03
CA ILE A 139 -10.91 7.63 8.73
C ILE A 139 -11.91 8.78 8.57
N GLU A 140 -11.58 9.95 9.12
CA GLU A 140 -12.45 11.11 9.03
C GLU A 140 -12.74 11.46 7.55
N GLY A 141 -14.02 11.54 7.20
CA GLY A 141 -14.47 11.88 5.84
C GLY A 141 -14.52 10.70 4.86
N GLU A 142 -14.21 9.48 5.29
CA GLU A 142 -14.19 8.28 4.45
C GLU A 142 -15.16 7.20 4.97
N ASP A 143 -15.52 6.26 4.09
CA ASP A 143 -16.30 5.10 4.47
C ASP A 143 -15.46 4.15 5.37
N PRO A 144 -16.07 3.51 6.38
CA PRO A 144 -15.34 2.56 7.23
C PRO A 144 -14.83 1.34 6.45
N LEU A 145 -13.56 1.01 6.67
CA LEU A 145 -12.92 -0.17 6.10
C LEU A 145 -13.04 -1.35 7.07
N PHE A 146 -13.25 -2.55 6.52
CA PHE A 146 -13.38 -3.77 7.31
C PHE A 146 -12.61 -4.93 6.69
N LYS A 147 -11.99 -5.76 7.52
CA LYS A 147 -11.42 -7.05 7.11
C LYS A 147 -11.68 -8.10 8.17
N GLY A 148 -12.19 -9.27 7.75
CA GLY A 148 -12.51 -10.38 8.64
C GLY A 148 -14.00 -10.71 8.63
N GLN A 149 -14.50 -11.20 9.76
CA GLN A 149 -15.88 -11.67 9.94
C GLN A 149 -16.71 -10.71 10.78
N GLU A 150 -18.03 -10.87 10.77
CA GLU A 150 -18.93 -10.12 11.64
C GLU A 150 -18.62 -10.41 13.12
N ILE A 151 -18.60 -9.35 13.94
CA ILE A 151 -18.29 -9.44 15.37
C ILE A 151 -19.46 -10.13 16.08
N PRO A 152 -19.24 -11.20 16.88
CA PRO A 152 -20.30 -11.88 17.59
C PRO A 152 -20.89 -11.01 18.70
N GLU A 153 -22.13 -11.29 19.10
CA GLU A 153 -22.82 -10.51 20.15
C GLU A 153 -22.12 -10.56 21.52
N SER A 154 -21.35 -11.62 21.79
CA SER A 154 -20.59 -11.78 23.05
C SER A 154 -19.38 -12.68 22.87
N SER A 155 -18.46 -12.64 23.84
CA SER A 155 -17.26 -13.51 23.93
C SER A 155 -16.21 -13.24 22.84
N TYR A 156 -15.73 -12.00 22.77
CA TYR A 156 -14.59 -11.60 21.95
C TYR A 156 -13.72 -10.63 22.74
N GLY A 157 -12.44 -10.58 22.40
CA GLY A 157 -11.53 -9.56 22.89
C GLY A 157 -11.53 -8.35 21.99
N TYR A 158 -11.39 -7.15 22.56
CA TYR A 158 -11.56 -5.91 21.81
C TYR A 158 -10.56 -4.83 22.20
N GLN A 159 -9.96 -4.20 21.19
CA GLN A 159 -9.09 -3.05 21.38
C GLN A 159 -9.40 -1.95 20.36
N ARG A 160 -9.38 -0.71 20.85
CA ARG A 160 -9.56 0.50 20.04
C ARG A 160 -8.35 1.41 20.21
N ARG A 161 -7.91 2.05 19.13
CA ARG A 161 -6.77 2.99 19.11
C ARG A 161 -7.07 4.20 18.23
N LEU A 162 -6.66 5.37 18.71
CA LEU A 162 -6.65 6.60 17.91
C LEU A 162 -5.40 6.61 17.06
N VAL A 163 -5.55 6.92 15.78
CA VAL A 163 -4.46 6.96 14.81
C VAL A 163 -4.57 8.21 13.95
N LYS A 164 -3.46 8.56 13.31
CA LYS A 164 -3.41 9.51 12.21
C LYS A 164 -3.13 8.74 10.92
N VAL A 165 -3.79 9.09 9.83
CA VAL A 165 -3.46 8.55 8.50
C VAL A 165 -2.75 9.64 7.71
N LYS A 166 -1.56 9.32 7.23
CA LYS A 166 -0.81 10.22 6.36
C LYS A 166 -1.36 10.12 4.93
N ASN A 167 -1.88 11.23 4.43
CA ASN A 167 -2.27 11.35 3.04
C ASN A 167 -1.06 11.56 2.13
N GLU A 168 -1.22 11.16 0.89
CA GLU A 168 -0.20 11.26 -0.14
C GLU A 168 -0.04 12.71 -0.61
N SER A 169 1.13 13.02 -1.16
CA SER A 169 1.37 14.31 -1.81
C SER A 169 0.74 14.33 -3.20
N PHE A 170 0.30 15.52 -3.63
CA PHE A 170 -0.36 15.70 -4.93
C PHE A 170 0.15 16.94 -5.66
N GLY A 171 0.70 16.79 -6.87
CA GLY A 171 1.13 17.89 -7.71
C GLY A 171 0.06 18.32 -8.70
N HIS A 172 -0.33 19.60 -8.68
CA HIS A 172 -1.33 20.15 -9.62
C HIS A 172 -0.65 21.00 -10.70
N ILE A 173 -0.63 20.51 -11.93
CA ILE A 173 0.02 21.21 -13.05
C ILE A 173 -1.05 21.84 -13.95
N ASP A 174 -1.34 23.11 -13.68
CA ASP A 174 -2.21 23.94 -14.50
C ASP A 174 -1.39 24.72 -15.54
N PHE A 175 -1.60 24.40 -16.82
CA PHE A 175 -0.89 25.05 -17.93
C PHE A 175 -1.41 26.45 -18.28
N SER A 176 -2.43 26.97 -17.59
CA SER A 176 -2.88 28.37 -17.71
C SER A 176 -2.09 29.36 -16.85
N ASP A 177 -1.15 28.86 -16.05
CA ASP A 177 -0.34 29.66 -15.13
C ASP A 177 0.82 30.39 -15.84
N GLY A 178 0.99 30.28 -17.15
CA GLY A 178 2.06 30.93 -17.91
C GLY A 178 3.50 30.50 -17.56
N ARG A 179 3.70 29.77 -16.46
CA ARG A 179 5.00 29.20 -16.01
C ARG A 179 5.53 28.12 -16.94
N TYR A 180 4.63 27.48 -17.70
CA TYR A 180 4.93 26.30 -18.51
C TYR A 180 4.78 26.56 -20.01
N SER A 181 5.01 27.79 -20.42
CA SER A 181 4.94 28.18 -21.82
C SER A 181 6.17 28.98 -22.24
N THR A 182 6.64 28.70 -23.46
CA THR A 182 7.69 29.50 -24.10
C THR A 182 7.20 29.95 -25.46
N ASN A 183 7.37 31.24 -25.75
CA ASN A 183 7.18 31.77 -27.09
C ASN A 183 8.49 31.63 -27.86
N THR A 184 8.44 31.01 -29.03
CA THR A 184 9.56 31.02 -29.97
C THR A 184 9.13 31.70 -31.27
N GLU A 185 9.94 32.65 -31.72
CA GLU A 185 9.78 33.27 -33.04
C GLU A 185 10.10 32.22 -34.11
N ALA A 186 9.07 31.70 -34.79
CA ALA A 186 9.29 30.94 -36.00
C ALA A 186 9.83 31.88 -37.10
N ARG A 187 11.11 31.73 -37.45
CA ARG A 187 11.70 32.44 -38.58
C ARG A 187 11.15 31.87 -39.89
N ASN A 188 10.26 32.66 -40.49
CA ASN A 188 10.02 32.84 -41.93
C ASN A 188 10.35 31.62 -42.84
N GLY A 189 9.32 30.91 -43.28
CA GLY A 189 9.43 29.91 -44.35
C GLY A 189 8.15 29.09 -44.43
N SER A 190 7.61 28.91 -45.62
CA SER A 190 6.27 28.38 -45.93
C SER A 190 6.02 26.90 -45.58
N GLU A 191 6.82 26.30 -44.70
CA GLU A 191 6.65 24.95 -44.20
C GLU A 191 6.72 24.96 -42.68
N VAL A 192 5.58 24.71 -42.03
CA VAL A 192 5.55 24.40 -40.60
C VAL A 192 6.07 22.99 -40.45
N THR A 193 7.38 22.83 -40.29
CA THR A 193 7.91 21.56 -39.80
C THR A 193 7.31 21.27 -38.43
N PRO A 194 6.83 20.04 -38.15
CA PRO A 194 6.41 19.66 -36.82
C PRO A 194 7.47 20.04 -35.81
N TYR A 195 7.10 20.83 -34.81
CA TYR A 195 8.00 21.23 -33.73
C TYR A 195 7.78 20.28 -32.55
N GLU A 196 8.86 19.73 -32.00
CA GLU A 196 8.80 18.97 -30.74
C GLU A 196 9.21 19.88 -29.57
N ALA A 197 8.35 19.97 -28.56
CA ALA A 197 8.66 20.62 -27.28
C ALA A 197 8.62 19.59 -26.15
N SER A 198 9.37 19.85 -25.07
CA SER A 198 9.40 18.99 -23.90
C SER A 198 9.00 19.76 -22.65
N PHE A 199 8.16 19.13 -21.85
CA PHE A 199 7.82 19.54 -20.50
C PHE A 199 8.33 18.49 -19.52
N PHE A 200 8.83 18.94 -18.37
CA PHE A 200 9.46 18.06 -17.39
C PHE A 200 8.76 18.16 -16.03
N VAL A 201 8.65 17.03 -15.34
CA VAL A 201 8.38 16.96 -13.91
C VAL A 201 9.61 16.39 -13.23
N ASP A 202 10.24 17.19 -12.37
CA ASP A 202 11.45 16.83 -11.65
C ASP A 202 11.11 16.49 -10.20
N ILE A 203 11.66 15.38 -9.75
CA ILE A 203 11.52 14.85 -8.40
C ILE A 203 12.93 14.72 -7.84
N ASP A 204 13.33 15.68 -7.00
CA ASP A 204 14.63 15.68 -6.35
C ASP A 204 14.54 14.87 -5.03
N TYR A 205 15.17 13.70 -5.00
CA TYR A 205 15.11 12.84 -3.81
C TYR A 205 15.86 13.43 -2.62
N GLY A 206 16.88 14.25 -2.86
CA GLY A 206 17.63 14.95 -1.81
C GLY A 206 16.77 15.99 -1.12
N GLU A 207 15.97 16.74 -1.89
CA GLU A 207 15.01 17.71 -1.35
C GLU A 207 13.86 17.00 -0.62
N LEU A 208 13.25 15.98 -1.25
CA LEU A 208 12.12 15.26 -0.66
C LEU A 208 12.49 14.55 0.65
N TYR A 209 13.71 13.99 0.73
CA TYR A 209 14.18 13.30 1.92
C TYR A 209 14.82 14.22 2.98
N ASP A 210 14.56 15.53 2.95
CA ASP A 210 15.10 16.47 3.94
C ASP A 210 14.77 16.01 5.37
N ARG A 211 15.84 15.73 6.14
CA ARG A 211 15.75 15.25 7.52
C ARG A 211 15.29 16.32 8.50
N SER A 212 15.27 17.60 8.09
CA SER A 212 14.70 18.68 8.89
C SER A 212 13.17 18.56 9.01
N ILE A 213 12.53 17.90 8.04
CA ILE A 213 11.09 17.68 7.99
C ILE A 213 10.77 16.41 8.79
N SER A 214 9.77 16.50 9.67
CA SER A 214 9.31 15.37 10.48
C SER A 214 8.89 14.20 9.59
N PRO A 215 9.27 12.94 9.92
CA PRO A 215 8.89 11.78 9.11
C PRO A 215 7.38 11.65 8.88
N ALA A 216 6.55 12.18 9.80
CA ALA A 216 5.09 12.21 9.67
C ALA A 216 4.59 12.98 8.44
N TYR A 217 5.35 13.95 7.95
CA TYR A 217 4.99 14.85 6.84
C TYR A 217 5.97 14.77 5.67
N ARG A 218 7.12 14.11 5.85
CA ARG A 218 8.15 13.98 4.83
C ARG A 218 7.64 13.10 3.68
N ILE A 219 7.73 13.58 2.45
CA ILE A 219 7.51 12.80 1.24
C ILE A 219 8.68 11.84 1.06
N ASP A 220 8.43 10.53 1.11
CA ASP A 220 9.46 9.50 0.93
C ASP A 220 9.23 8.68 -0.35
N PRO A 221 9.96 8.94 -1.44
CA PRO A 221 9.84 8.21 -2.72
C PRO A 221 10.06 6.69 -2.63
N ARG A 222 10.56 6.18 -1.49
CA ARG A 222 10.75 4.75 -1.24
C ARG A 222 9.49 4.08 -0.71
N SER A 223 8.58 4.82 -0.08
CA SER A 223 7.40 4.26 0.59
C SER A 223 6.07 4.92 0.25
N ASP A 224 6.11 6.19 -0.19
CA ASP A 224 4.92 6.98 -0.50
C ASP A 224 4.69 7.00 -2.01
N MET A 225 3.42 6.90 -2.42
CA MET A 225 3.03 7.14 -3.81
C MET A 225 3.09 8.63 -4.10
N LEU A 226 3.71 9.00 -5.22
CA LEU A 226 3.76 10.40 -5.68
C LEU A 226 2.78 10.57 -6.83
N THR A 227 1.83 11.47 -6.67
CA THR A 227 0.79 11.70 -7.68
C THR A 227 0.90 13.11 -8.23
N PHE A 228 0.72 13.27 -9.54
CA PHE A 228 0.48 14.58 -10.15
C PHE A 228 -0.48 14.49 -11.33
N ASP A 229 -1.16 15.60 -11.61
CA ASP A 229 -2.01 15.76 -12.78
C ASP A 229 -1.61 16.94 -13.65
N MET A 230 -2.12 16.93 -14.88
CA MET A 230 -1.90 17.95 -15.90
C MET A 230 -3.21 18.29 -16.57
N GLU A 231 -3.54 19.58 -16.57
CA GLU A 231 -4.77 20.10 -17.15
C GLU A 231 -4.57 21.40 -17.92
N LYS A 232 -5.59 21.81 -18.68
CA LYS A 232 -5.63 23.08 -19.43
C LYS A 232 -4.44 23.28 -20.39
N MET A 233 -3.87 22.19 -20.94
CA MET A 233 -2.71 22.19 -21.84
C MET A 233 -2.84 23.04 -23.12
N LEU A 234 -4.06 23.39 -23.54
CA LEU A 234 -4.31 24.24 -24.71
C LEU A 234 -4.61 25.70 -24.38
N SER A 235 -4.67 26.08 -23.11
CA SER A 235 -5.17 27.39 -22.66
C SER A 235 -4.30 28.56 -23.13
N ASP A 236 -2.98 28.40 -23.08
CA ASP A 236 -2.00 29.44 -23.43
C ASP A 236 -1.47 29.34 -24.87
N LEU A 237 -2.02 28.42 -25.68
CA LEU A 237 -1.57 28.18 -27.06
C LEU A 237 -2.45 28.94 -28.08
N ASP A 238 -1.88 29.35 -29.22
CA ASP A 238 -2.66 29.95 -30.32
C ASP A 238 -3.51 28.88 -31.03
N ARG A 239 -4.70 28.64 -30.48
CA ARG A 239 -5.61 27.59 -30.93
C ARG A 239 -6.11 27.77 -32.36
N VAL A 240 -6.15 29.01 -32.86
CA VAL A 240 -6.64 29.29 -34.23
C VAL A 240 -5.69 28.70 -35.26
N GLN A 241 -4.38 28.80 -35.02
CA GLN A 241 -3.36 28.27 -35.91
C GLN A 241 -3.02 26.80 -35.63
N LEU A 242 -3.19 26.34 -34.38
CA LEU A 242 -2.93 24.94 -34.02
C LEU A 242 -3.96 23.98 -34.65
N GLY A 243 -5.24 24.37 -34.67
CA GLY A 243 -6.34 23.49 -35.08
C GLY A 243 -6.58 22.31 -34.11
N ASP A 244 -7.66 21.56 -34.36
CA ASP A 244 -8.18 20.56 -33.40
C ASP A 244 -7.28 19.33 -33.16
N ASN A 245 -6.33 19.07 -34.06
CA ASN A 245 -5.38 17.95 -33.98
C ASN A 245 -3.92 18.42 -34.03
N GLY A 246 -3.69 19.71 -33.81
CA GLY A 246 -2.36 20.32 -33.97
C GLY A 246 -1.38 19.92 -32.89
N MET A 247 -1.83 19.56 -31.69
CA MET A 247 -0.96 19.14 -30.60
C MET A 247 -1.18 17.67 -30.24
N LYS A 248 -0.07 16.94 -30.10
CA LYS A 248 -0.08 15.54 -29.68
C LYS A 248 1.00 15.28 -28.63
N LEU A 249 0.69 14.44 -27.65
CA LEU A 249 1.71 13.83 -26.79
C LEU A 249 2.29 12.63 -27.55
N GLU A 250 3.59 12.70 -27.88
CA GLU A 250 4.29 11.69 -28.68
C GLU A 250 4.86 10.57 -27.82
N LYS A 251 5.36 10.92 -26.63
CA LYS A 251 6.01 9.96 -25.73
C LYS A 251 6.16 10.54 -24.32
N VAL A 252 6.19 9.65 -23.34
CA VAL A 252 6.56 9.92 -21.94
C VAL A 252 7.79 9.07 -21.62
N ARG A 253 8.85 9.67 -21.06
CA ARG A 253 10.10 8.97 -20.75
C ARG A 253 10.62 9.32 -19.36
N LEU A 254 11.21 8.34 -18.69
CA LEU A 254 11.85 8.52 -17.39
C LEU A 254 13.36 8.67 -17.52
N TYR A 255 13.94 9.56 -16.73
CA TYR A 255 15.37 9.79 -16.67
C TYR A 255 15.82 9.82 -15.21
N LYS A 256 16.97 9.21 -14.92
CA LYS A 256 17.70 9.46 -13.69
C LYS A 256 18.43 10.79 -13.83
N ILE A 257 18.20 11.70 -12.89
CA ILE A 257 19.01 12.90 -12.71
C ILE A 257 20.20 12.50 -11.83
N GLN A 258 21.41 12.69 -12.34
CA GLN A 258 22.66 12.41 -11.61
C GLN A 258 23.24 13.68 -10.98
N ASP A 259 24.17 13.47 -10.05
CA ASP A 259 25.00 14.54 -9.48
C ASP A 259 25.63 15.42 -10.56
N GLY A 260 25.38 16.73 -10.48
CA GLY A 260 25.83 17.71 -11.48
C GLY A 260 24.82 17.99 -12.60
N GLY A 261 23.61 17.43 -12.54
CA GLY A 261 22.48 17.79 -13.40
C GLY A 261 22.42 17.05 -14.74
N SER A 262 23.29 16.08 -14.98
CA SER A 262 23.20 15.23 -16.16
C SER A 262 22.04 14.23 -16.05
N ALA A 263 21.25 14.10 -17.11
CA ALA A 263 20.14 13.15 -17.16
C ALA A 263 20.52 11.90 -17.96
N GLN A 264 20.32 10.72 -17.36
CA GLN A 264 20.46 9.43 -18.03
C GLN A 264 19.07 8.84 -18.28
N MET A 265 18.76 8.56 -19.54
CA MET A 265 17.51 7.91 -19.91
C MET A 265 17.46 6.51 -19.32
N LEU A 266 16.33 6.16 -18.68
CA LEU A 266 16.08 4.79 -18.25
C LEU A 266 15.67 3.94 -19.46
N PRO A 267 16.17 2.71 -19.59
CA PRO A 267 15.91 1.91 -20.77
C PRO A 267 14.41 1.62 -20.94
N TYR A 268 14.02 1.34 -22.18
CA TYR A 268 12.62 1.22 -22.58
C TYR A 268 11.85 0.14 -21.80
N ASN A 269 12.49 -0.90 -21.29
CA ASN A 269 11.87 -1.90 -20.40
C ASN A 269 11.63 -1.43 -18.95
N TRP A 270 12.12 -0.24 -18.57
CA TRP A 270 11.61 0.52 -17.41
C TRP A 270 10.35 1.33 -17.78
N SER A 271 10.10 1.56 -19.07
CA SER A 271 9.12 2.50 -19.63
C SER A 271 8.29 1.96 -20.81
N ASP A 272 8.04 0.65 -20.88
CA ASP A 272 7.11 0.03 -21.83
C ASP A 272 6.09 -0.82 -21.07
N TRP A 273 5.30 -0.15 -20.22
CA TRP A 273 3.90 -0.48 -19.92
C TRP A 273 3.55 -1.87 -19.36
N ASN A 274 4.49 -2.51 -18.67
CA ASN A 274 4.19 -3.64 -17.79
C ASN A 274 5.05 -3.57 -16.51
N ASN A 275 5.28 -2.36 -16.02
CA ASN A 275 6.14 -2.09 -14.87
C ASN A 275 5.30 -1.55 -13.71
N GLU A 276 5.50 -2.12 -12.52
CA GLU A 276 4.81 -1.77 -11.27
C GLU A 276 5.23 -0.39 -10.72
N THR A 277 6.08 0.36 -11.44
CA THR A 277 6.65 1.64 -10.96
C THR A 277 5.74 2.86 -11.15
N TYR A 278 4.80 2.84 -12.10
CA TYR A 278 3.86 3.95 -12.27
C TYR A 278 2.58 3.55 -13.00
N ILE A 279 1.54 4.36 -12.86
CA ILE A 279 0.31 4.28 -13.65
C ILE A 279 0.07 5.63 -14.31
N PHE A 280 -0.20 5.62 -15.62
CA PHE A 280 -0.53 6.81 -16.38
C PHE A 280 -1.94 6.71 -16.94
N TYR A 281 -2.73 7.75 -16.68
CA TYR A 281 -4.13 7.85 -17.07
C TYR A 281 -4.32 9.00 -18.04
N HIS A 282 -5.26 8.83 -18.98
CA HIS A 282 -5.71 9.92 -19.84
C HIS A 282 -7.23 9.92 -20.03
N GLY A 283 -7.76 11.08 -20.42
CA GLY A 283 -9.17 11.22 -20.79
C GLY A 283 -9.66 12.61 -20.44
N THR A 284 -10.78 12.67 -19.75
CA THR A 284 -11.28 13.87 -19.08
C THR A 284 -11.15 13.70 -17.57
N GLU A 285 -11.16 14.79 -16.82
CA GLU A 285 -11.11 14.77 -15.34
C GLU A 285 -12.17 13.83 -14.72
N ALA A 286 -13.36 13.75 -15.33
CA ALA A 286 -14.43 12.87 -14.84
C ALA A 286 -14.22 11.38 -15.15
N ASN A 287 -13.47 11.03 -16.21
CA ASN A 287 -13.46 9.67 -16.78
C ASN A 287 -12.06 9.08 -16.99
N TYR A 288 -10.98 9.75 -16.56
CA TYR A 288 -9.60 9.31 -16.83
C TYR A 288 -9.30 7.89 -16.33
N LYS A 289 -9.96 7.45 -15.25
CA LYS A 289 -9.75 6.11 -14.66
C LYS A 289 -10.09 4.97 -15.62
N ALA A 290 -10.99 5.20 -16.58
CA ALA A 290 -11.37 4.21 -17.59
C ALA A 290 -10.32 4.05 -18.70
N SER A 291 -9.45 5.04 -18.88
CA SER A 291 -8.37 5.04 -19.88
C SER A 291 -7.02 5.00 -19.18
N LYS A 292 -6.83 3.96 -18.36
CA LYS A 292 -5.51 3.53 -17.91
C LYS A 292 -4.72 3.02 -19.11
N LEU A 293 -3.55 3.57 -19.35
CA LEU A 293 -2.69 3.13 -20.44
C LEU A 293 -1.88 1.90 -19.99
N LEU A 294 -1.88 0.88 -20.85
CA LEU A 294 -1.30 -0.45 -20.59
C LEU A 294 -0.29 -0.87 -21.66
N ASP A 295 -0.04 -0.05 -22.69
CA ASP A 295 1.00 -0.30 -23.71
C ASP A 295 1.43 1.00 -24.42
N SER A 296 2.65 0.99 -24.96
CA SER A 296 3.32 2.02 -25.76
C SER A 296 2.67 2.25 -27.12
N SER A 297 1.86 1.29 -27.59
CA SER A 297 1.14 1.34 -28.86
C SER A 297 0.05 2.42 -28.94
N VAL A 298 -0.20 3.16 -27.84
CA VAL A 298 -1.25 4.18 -27.76
C VAL A 298 -0.79 5.59 -28.17
N PHE A 299 0.52 5.81 -28.34
CA PHE A 299 1.02 7.09 -28.85
C PHE A 299 0.94 7.18 -30.38
N PRO A 300 0.75 8.38 -30.95
CA PRO A 300 0.57 9.67 -30.26
C PRO A 300 -0.85 9.89 -29.73
N ILE A 301 -0.97 10.61 -28.61
CA ILE A 301 -2.27 11.00 -28.02
C ILE A 301 -2.59 12.44 -28.44
N THR A 302 -3.68 12.64 -29.18
CA THR A 302 -4.17 13.98 -29.53
C THR A 302 -4.63 14.74 -28.29
N ILE A 303 -4.16 15.97 -28.14
CA ILE A 303 -4.54 16.86 -27.04
C ILE A 303 -5.74 17.72 -27.46
N LYS A 304 -6.78 17.68 -26.63
CA LYS A 304 -8.01 18.47 -26.74
C LYS A 304 -8.16 19.35 -25.51
N ASN A 305 -9.17 20.22 -25.52
CA ASN A 305 -9.39 21.20 -24.46
C ASN A 305 -9.72 20.53 -23.11
N GLU A 306 -10.46 19.43 -23.16
CA GLU A 306 -10.84 18.61 -22.01
C GLU A 306 -9.83 17.51 -21.68
N THR A 307 -8.68 17.44 -22.38
CA THR A 307 -7.67 16.43 -22.11
C THR A 307 -7.06 16.66 -20.73
N TYR A 308 -7.17 15.62 -19.92
CA TYR A 308 -6.62 15.51 -18.58
C TYR A 308 -5.68 14.31 -18.54
N PHE A 309 -4.52 14.50 -17.90
CA PHE A 309 -3.60 13.42 -17.59
C PHE A 309 -3.39 13.33 -16.09
N LYS A 310 -3.25 12.11 -15.58
CA LYS A 310 -2.83 11.86 -14.21
C LYS A 310 -1.77 10.77 -14.20
N MET A 311 -0.76 10.95 -13.37
CA MET A 311 0.32 10.00 -13.19
C MET A 311 0.50 9.68 -11.71
N ASP A 312 0.43 8.39 -11.38
CA ASP A 312 0.71 7.85 -10.05
C ASP A 312 2.05 7.13 -10.13
N LEU A 313 3.05 7.59 -9.38
CA LEU A 313 4.37 6.96 -9.29
C LEU A 313 4.39 6.04 -8.06
N ILE A 314 4.43 4.74 -8.30
CA ILE A 314 4.30 3.69 -7.29
C ILE A 314 5.67 3.41 -6.67
N PRO A 315 5.79 3.46 -5.34
CA PRO A 315 7.05 3.22 -4.65
C PRO A 315 7.41 1.73 -4.61
N ALA A 316 8.69 1.36 -4.47
CA ALA A 316 9.84 2.24 -4.38
C ALA A 316 10.26 2.77 -5.75
N LEU A 317 10.45 4.10 -5.87
CA LEU A 317 10.86 4.68 -7.13
C LEU A 317 12.31 4.31 -7.49
N PRO A 318 12.68 4.25 -8.79
CA PRO A 318 14.02 3.88 -9.21
C PRO A 318 15.05 4.82 -8.59
N PHE A 319 16.13 4.26 -8.03
CA PHE A 319 17.22 5.02 -7.40
C PHE A 319 16.79 5.88 -6.19
N SER A 320 15.62 5.63 -5.60
CA SER A 320 15.13 6.38 -4.44
C SER A 320 15.99 6.17 -3.17
N ASP A 321 16.84 5.15 -3.14
CA ASP A 321 17.88 4.96 -2.12
C ASP A 321 19.13 5.85 -2.35
N GLU A 322 19.30 6.39 -3.56
CA GLU A 322 20.40 7.30 -3.92
C GLU A 322 19.97 8.74 -3.69
N MET A 323 20.12 9.24 -2.46
CA MET A 323 19.66 10.58 -2.05
C MET A 323 20.24 11.77 -2.85
N THR A 324 21.30 11.57 -3.64
CA THR A 324 21.87 12.62 -4.50
C THR A 324 21.35 12.57 -5.93
N SER A 325 20.49 11.59 -6.23
CA SER A 325 19.82 11.45 -7.52
C SER A 325 18.40 12.02 -7.47
N GLY A 326 17.81 12.17 -8.65
CA GLY A 326 16.40 12.47 -8.81
C GLY A 326 15.79 11.70 -9.96
N LEU A 327 14.47 11.81 -10.11
CA LEU A 327 13.72 11.27 -11.23
C LEU A 327 13.11 12.40 -12.03
N ARG A 328 13.31 12.37 -13.35
CA ARG A 328 12.66 13.28 -14.29
C ARG A 328 11.68 12.52 -15.16
N VAL A 329 10.43 12.97 -15.17
CA VAL A 329 9.43 12.56 -16.14
C VAL A 329 9.42 13.57 -17.28
N ASN A 330 9.70 13.13 -18.49
CA ASN A 330 9.74 13.95 -19.70
C ASN A 330 8.52 13.65 -20.58
N PHE A 331 7.71 14.67 -20.82
CA PHE A 331 6.59 14.66 -21.75
C PHE A 331 7.01 15.37 -23.03
N THR A 332 7.06 14.63 -24.15
CA THR A 332 7.39 15.22 -25.46
C THR A 332 6.11 15.42 -26.27
N PHE A 333 5.86 16.66 -26.65
CA PHE A 333 4.71 17.07 -27.46
C PHE A 333 5.14 17.47 -28.86
N SER A 334 4.37 17.08 -29.88
CA SER A 334 4.50 17.59 -31.23
C SER A 334 3.43 18.64 -31.53
N TYR A 335 3.80 19.63 -32.33
CA TYR A 335 2.95 20.74 -32.74
C TYR A 335 2.96 20.87 -34.26
N ASN A 336 1.78 20.88 -34.85
CA ASN A 336 1.54 21.09 -36.26
C ASN A 336 0.62 22.29 -36.44
N TRP A 337 1.22 23.45 -36.68
CA TRP A 337 0.52 24.70 -36.94
C TRP A 337 0.09 24.74 -38.42
N THR A 338 -1.14 25.18 -38.66
CA THR A 338 -1.73 25.29 -40.00
C THR A 338 -2.38 26.65 -40.16
N GLY A 339 -2.22 27.29 -41.32
CA GLY A 339 -2.79 28.61 -41.57
C GLY A 339 -2.25 29.28 -42.82
N ALA A 340 -3.06 30.12 -43.46
CA ALA A 340 -2.68 30.85 -44.68
C ALA A 340 -1.75 32.06 -44.40
N ASN A 341 -1.73 32.54 -43.15
CA ASN A 341 -0.88 33.64 -42.67
C ASN A 341 -0.30 33.23 -41.31
N LEU A 342 0.84 32.56 -41.33
CA LEU A 342 1.56 32.19 -40.11
C LEU A 342 2.23 33.46 -39.57
N ASP A 343 1.63 34.08 -38.55
CA ASP A 343 2.27 35.18 -37.84
C ASP A 343 3.47 34.64 -37.04
N PRO A 344 4.61 35.35 -37.01
CA PRO A 344 5.78 34.90 -36.26
C PRO A 344 5.51 34.95 -34.76
N GLY A 345 5.59 33.79 -34.10
CA GLY A 345 5.52 33.67 -32.64
C GLY A 345 4.54 32.60 -32.20
N TYR A 346 5.04 31.39 -32.00
CA TYR A 346 4.26 30.28 -31.48
C TYR A 346 4.60 30.03 -30.02
N THR A 347 3.55 29.85 -29.22
CA THR A 347 3.67 29.37 -27.84
C THR A 347 3.70 27.86 -27.84
N TYR A 348 4.59 27.28 -27.06
CA TYR A 348 4.72 25.84 -26.87
C TYR A 348 4.72 25.53 -25.38
N LEU A 349 4.22 24.35 -25.01
CA LEU A 349 4.37 23.88 -23.64
C LEU A 349 5.83 23.50 -23.41
N SER A 350 6.40 24.05 -22.36
CA SER A 350 7.79 23.80 -21.99
C SER A 350 8.05 24.13 -20.53
N GLY A 351 9.27 23.93 -20.09
CA GLY A 351 9.67 24.20 -18.72
C GLY A 351 9.64 22.96 -17.84
N THR A 352 9.78 23.20 -16.54
CA THR A 352 9.97 22.15 -15.54
C THR A 352 9.14 22.47 -14.32
N HIS A 353 8.25 21.54 -13.97
CA HIS A 353 7.58 21.53 -12.69
C HIS A 353 8.44 20.79 -11.66
N GLN A 354 8.65 21.42 -10.50
CA GLN A 354 9.42 20.83 -9.41
C GLN A 354 8.43 20.18 -8.42
N TYR A 355 8.52 18.87 -8.25
CA TYR A 355 7.73 18.14 -7.27
C TYR A 355 8.44 18.21 -5.90
N ASN A 356 8.10 19.21 -5.10
CA ASN A 356 8.82 19.55 -3.89
C ASN A 356 7.92 20.07 -2.75
N TYR A 357 8.50 20.71 -1.72
CA TYR A 357 7.75 21.24 -0.58
C TYR A 357 7.14 22.64 -0.81
N ASP A 358 7.17 23.16 -2.04
CA ASP A 358 6.49 24.41 -2.38
C ASP A 358 4.99 24.16 -2.57
N VAL A 359 4.16 24.85 -1.78
CA VAL A 359 2.69 24.75 -1.82
C VAL A 359 2.08 25.21 -3.13
N ILE A 360 2.83 25.95 -3.96
CA ILE A 360 2.39 26.34 -5.32
C ILE A 360 2.53 25.15 -6.30
N ASN A 361 3.40 24.19 -5.99
CA ASN A 361 3.67 23.06 -6.86
C ASN A 361 2.97 21.79 -6.39
N VAL A 362 3.00 21.52 -5.08
CA VAL A 362 2.54 20.26 -4.50
C VAL A 362 1.74 20.51 -3.22
N ASP A 363 0.57 19.89 -3.15
CA ASP A 363 -0.18 19.70 -1.93
C ASP A 363 0.58 18.75 -1.01
N GLN A 364 1.00 19.28 0.12
CA GLN A 364 1.88 18.58 1.05
C GLN A 364 1.12 17.49 1.81
N PRO A 365 1.78 16.38 2.19
CA PRO A 365 1.18 15.35 3.02
C PRO A 365 0.59 15.96 4.30
N TYR A 366 -0.65 15.58 4.62
CA TYR A 366 -1.31 15.97 5.86
C TYR A 366 -1.84 14.76 6.60
N LEU A 367 -2.13 14.94 7.88
CA LEU A 367 -2.60 13.88 8.77
C LEU A 367 -4.09 13.99 8.99
N VAL A 368 -4.82 12.92 8.72
CA VAL A 368 -6.27 12.79 8.97
C VAL A 368 -6.50 11.95 10.21
N ASP A 369 -7.49 12.31 11.03
CA ASP A 369 -7.85 11.53 12.20
C ASP A 369 -8.49 10.20 11.82
N GLY A 370 -8.16 9.16 12.58
CA GLY A 370 -8.74 7.84 12.40
C GLY A 370 -8.84 7.03 13.69
N VAL A 371 -9.62 5.95 13.61
CA VAL A 371 -9.83 5.00 14.69
C VAL A 371 -9.65 3.60 14.15
N MET A 372 -8.64 2.89 14.68
CA MET A 372 -8.41 1.48 14.41
C MET A 372 -9.04 0.64 15.52
N GLU A 373 -9.84 -0.36 15.14
CA GLU A 373 -10.46 -1.31 16.06
C GLU A 373 -10.09 -2.74 15.67
N VAL A 374 -9.87 -3.57 16.68
CA VAL A 374 -9.51 -4.98 16.54
C VAL A 374 -10.40 -5.81 17.46
N ALA A 375 -11.11 -6.77 16.89
CA ALA A 375 -11.88 -7.78 17.62
C ALA A 375 -11.38 -9.19 17.28
N ILE A 376 -11.22 -10.06 18.28
CA ILE A 376 -10.69 -11.44 18.14
C ILE A 376 -11.54 -12.42 18.96
N TRP A 377 -11.83 -13.61 18.43
CA TRP A 377 -12.55 -14.69 19.14
C TRP A 377 -12.24 -16.10 18.62
#